data_AF-A0A9R0Q4J9-F1
#
_entry.id   AF-A0A9R0Q4J9-F1
#
_cell.length_a   1.000
_cell.length_b   1.000
_cell.length_c   1.000
_cell.angle_alpha   90.00
_cell.angle_beta   90.00
_cell.angle_gamma   90.00
#
_symmetry.space_group_name_H-M   'P 1'
#
loop_
_entity.id
_entity.type
_entity.pdbx_description
1 polymer ?
#
loop_
_entity_poly.entity_id
_entity_poly.type
_entity_poly.pdbx_seq_one_letter_code
_entity_poly.pdbx_strand_id
1 'polypeptide(L)'
;MTLMYMYMGMSSEADKSKVPVCNSMYMCRISGLLKMNDIDSAEKAFREWESRYVHHDIHLTNLLINAYCAKGLMEKAEALLDEAIAKGRTPHRGTWYRLASGFFQDGQVSKAVDMTRKALACASSRWEPDLTNVLMSLEHFMEQKNVEAAEEMASMLRNLVPLTRDVYHILLETYVHAGQPVSDLLDRMKKDGFEADEETDKIIAGICQ
;
A
#
# COMPACT_ATOMS: atom_id res chain seq x y z
N MET A 1 -7.32 62.55 5.96
CA MET A 1 -7.07 61.77 7.20
C MET A 1 -8.39 61.20 7.74
N THR A 2 -9.18 60.52 6.89
CA THR A 2 -10.53 60.01 7.27
C THR A 2 -10.87 58.68 6.60
N LEU A 3 -9.91 58.01 5.94
CA LEU A 3 -10.13 56.72 5.26
C LEU A 3 -9.34 55.55 5.87
N MET A 4 -8.64 55.75 7.01
CA MET A 4 -7.92 54.66 7.70
C MET A 4 -8.76 53.97 8.77
N TYR A 5 -9.92 54.50 9.14
CA TYR A 5 -10.73 54.01 10.26
C TYR A 5 -11.90 53.09 9.87
N MET A 6 -12.11 52.79 8.58
CA MET A 6 -13.15 51.83 8.15
C MET A 6 -12.65 50.40 7.89
N TYR A 7 -11.34 50.17 7.79
CA TYR A 7 -10.77 48.83 7.53
C TYR A 7 -10.49 47.98 8.78
N MET A 8 -10.79 48.50 9.97
CA MET A 8 -10.76 47.73 11.21
C MET A 8 -12.19 47.59 11.73
N GLY A 9 -12.91 46.63 11.15
CA GLY A 9 -14.09 46.04 11.77
C GLY A 9 -13.68 45.36 13.08
N MET A 10 -13.57 46.15 14.13
CA MET A 10 -13.46 45.66 15.50
C MET A 10 -14.84 45.13 15.90
N SER A 11 -15.14 43.88 15.57
CA SER A 11 -16.07 43.09 16.37
C SER A 11 -15.28 42.48 17.52
N SER A 12 -15.49 43.03 18.70
CA SER A 12 -15.04 42.49 19.97
C SER A 12 -15.60 41.09 20.20
N GLU A 13 -14.74 40.08 20.32
CA GLU A 13 -14.84 38.98 21.29
C GLU A 13 -13.68 37.98 21.13
N ALA A 14 -12.85 37.88 22.17
CA ALA A 14 -11.93 36.79 22.50
C ALA A 14 -10.92 36.31 21.44
N ASP A 15 -9.78 37.01 21.33
CA ASP A 15 -8.54 36.42 20.79
C ASP A 15 -7.96 35.42 21.82
N LYS A 16 -8.53 34.21 21.84
CA LYS A 16 -7.90 33.06 22.49
C LYS A 16 -6.81 32.52 21.56
N SER A 17 -5.59 32.99 21.77
CA SER A 17 -4.34 32.37 21.34
C SER A 17 -4.36 31.78 19.92
N LYS A 18 -4.10 32.59 18.90
CA LYS A 18 -3.63 32.07 17.61
C LYS A 18 -2.20 31.52 17.75
N VAL A 19 -2.05 30.42 18.48
CA VAL A 19 -0.92 29.50 18.24
C VAL A 19 -1.07 29.11 16.78
N PRO A 20 -0.04 29.34 15.93
CA PRO A 20 -0.09 28.87 14.56
C PRO A 20 -0.32 27.37 14.62
N VAL A 21 -1.55 26.94 14.29
CA VAL A 21 -1.83 25.52 14.22
C VAL A 21 -0.84 24.98 13.19
N CYS A 22 -0.07 23.96 13.55
CA CYS A 22 0.94 23.38 12.69
C CYS A 22 0.54 21.95 12.35
N ASN A 23 1.09 21.40 11.27
CA ASN A 23 0.80 20.03 10.81
C ASN A 23 0.92 18.99 11.94
N SER A 24 1.88 19.16 12.85
CA SER A 24 2.07 18.25 13.99
C SER A 24 0.90 18.26 14.99
N MET A 25 0.23 19.40 15.20
CA MET A 25 -0.94 19.47 16.08
C MET A 25 -2.12 18.68 15.49
N TYR A 26 -2.38 18.82 14.18
CA TYR A 26 -3.42 18.04 13.51
C TYR A 26 -3.05 16.56 13.45
N MET A 27 -1.78 16.23 13.21
CA MET A 27 -1.29 14.85 13.25
C MET A 27 -1.56 14.20 14.62
N CYS A 28 -1.24 14.89 15.72
CA CYS A 28 -1.52 14.42 17.08
C CYS A 28 -3.03 14.27 17.32
N ARG A 29 -3.84 15.28 16.94
CA ARG A 29 -5.30 15.27 17.14
C ARG A 29 -5.95 14.13 16.37
N ILE A 30 -5.65 13.98 15.09
CA ILE A 30 -6.20 12.92 14.23
C ILE A 30 -5.73 11.56 14.73
N SER A 31 -4.43 11.39 15.01
CA SER A 31 -3.90 10.13 15.54
C SER A 31 -4.59 9.71 16.86
N GLY A 32 -4.81 10.67 17.78
CA GLY A 32 -5.53 10.43 19.02
C GLY A 32 -6.98 10.01 18.80
N LEU A 33 -7.72 10.71 17.95
CA LEU A 33 -9.11 10.39 17.60
C LEU A 33 -9.23 9.00 16.98
N LEU A 34 -8.33 8.66 16.04
CA LEU A 34 -8.29 7.35 15.41
C LEU A 34 -8.00 6.22 16.42
N LYS A 35 -7.10 6.45 17.39
CA LYS A 35 -6.84 5.49 18.49
C LYS A 35 -8.05 5.29 19.39
N MET A 36 -8.90 6.30 19.55
CA MET A 36 -10.18 6.21 20.27
C MET A 36 -11.32 5.66 19.40
N ASN A 37 -11.03 5.26 18.15
CA ASN A 37 -12.02 4.81 17.18
C ASN A 37 -13.09 5.86 16.82
N ASP A 38 -12.82 7.15 17.08
CA ASP A 38 -13.68 8.27 16.70
C ASP A 38 -13.30 8.76 15.29
N ILE A 39 -13.71 7.97 14.29
CA ILE A 39 -13.39 8.23 12.88
C ILE A 39 -14.06 9.51 12.40
N ASP A 40 -15.31 9.76 12.78
CA ASP A 40 -16.06 10.94 12.33
C ASP A 40 -15.41 12.24 12.79
N SER A 41 -14.94 12.31 14.04
CA SER A 41 -14.19 13.48 14.52
C SER A 41 -12.82 13.59 13.86
N ALA A 42 -12.15 12.46 13.58
CA ALA A 42 -10.88 12.45 12.87
C ALA A 42 -11.02 12.98 11.44
N GLU A 43 -12.07 12.58 10.72
CA GLU A 43 -12.43 13.08 9.39
C GLU A 43 -12.68 14.60 9.42
N LYS A 44 -13.47 15.09 10.39
CA LYS A 44 -13.70 16.54 10.56
C LYS A 44 -12.40 17.30 10.80
N ALA A 45 -11.53 16.79 11.67
CA ALA A 45 -10.23 17.40 11.95
C ALA A 45 -9.32 17.40 10.70
N PHE A 46 -9.36 16.33 9.90
CA PHE A 46 -8.63 16.23 8.64
C PHE A 46 -9.13 17.22 7.59
N ARG A 47 -10.45 17.38 7.43
CA ARG A 47 -11.02 18.37 6.50
C ARG A 47 -10.74 19.81 6.93
N GLU A 48 -10.78 20.08 8.24
CA GLU A 48 -10.35 21.36 8.79
C GLU A 48 -8.88 21.63 8.46
N TRP A 49 -7.99 20.66 8.67
CA TRP A 49 -6.58 20.74 8.27
C TRP A 49 -6.44 21.00 6.77
N GLU A 50 -7.09 20.19 5.94
CA GLU A 50 -6.96 20.27 4.48
C GLU A 50 -7.39 21.62 3.92
N SER A 51 -8.38 22.27 4.53
CA SER A 51 -8.83 23.62 4.15
C SER A 51 -7.84 24.75 4.48
N ARG A 52 -6.88 24.51 5.39
CA ARG A 52 -5.97 25.54 5.91
C ARG A 52 -4.57 25.50 5.32
N TYR A 53 -4.08 24.33 4.90
CA TYR A 53 -2.73 24.19 4.37
C TYR A 53 -2.75 24.01 2.86
N VAL A 54 -1.92 24.77 2.15
CA VAL A 54 -1.79 24.68 0.69
C VAL A 54 -0.79 23.58 0.29
N HIS A 55 0.20 23.31 1.14
CA HIS A 55 1.16 22.23 0.99
C HIS A 55 0.79 21.09 1.93
N HIS A 56 -0.01 20.17 1.41
CA HIS A 56 -0.53 19.06 2.18
C HIS A 56 0.52 17.97 2.39
N ASP A 57 0.73 17.64 3.66
CA ASP A 57 1.52 16.50 4.08
C ASP A 57 0.78 15.18 3.83
N ILE A 58 1.33 14.30 2.99
CA ILE A 58 0.78 12.96 2.71
C ILE A 58 0.64 12.13 4.00
N HIS A 59 1.42 12.40 5.05
CA HIS A 59 1.38 11.66 6.31
C HIS A 59 0.01 11.72 6.99
N LEU A 60 -0.67 12.89 6.98
CA LEU A 60 -2.02 13.00 7.55
C LEU A 60 -3.05 12.22 6.74
N THR A 61 -2.91 12.20 5.42
CA THR A 61 -3.77 11.39 4.54
C THR A 61 -3.57 9.91 4.83
N ASN A 62 -2.32 9.47 4.96
CA ASN A 62 -1.96 8.09 5.27
C ASN A 62 -2.48 7.64 6.63
N LEU A 63 -2.57 8.51 7.64
CA LEU A 63 -3.18 8.15 8.94
C LEU A 63 -4.64 7.70 8.78
N LEU A 64 -5.43 8.44 8.02
CA LEU A 64 -6.82 8.09 7.75
C LEU A 64 -6.93 6.82 6.89
N ILE A 65 -6.15 6.72 5.80
CA ILE A 65 -6.13 5.52 4.96
C ILE A 65 -5.84 4.27 5.80
N ASN A 66 -4.81 4.33 6.65
CA ASN A 66 -4.44 3.21 7.50
C ASN A 66 -5.57 2.83 8.47
N ALA A 67 -6.26 3.82 9.06
CA ALA A 67 -7.38 3.56 9.94
C ALA A 67 -8.57 2.97 9.21
N TYR A 68 -8.87 3.43 7.99
CA TYR A 68 -9.91 2.85 7.15
C TYR A 68 -9.59 1.39 6.81
N CYS A 69 -8.37 1.07 6.36
CA CYS A 69 -7.94 -0.30 6.09
C CYS A 69 -8.11 -1.19 7.34
N ALA A 70 -7.64 -0.73 8.51
CA ALA A 70 -7.75 -1.48 9.76
C ALA A 70 -9.19 -1.70 10.24
N LYS A 71 -10.17 -1.02 9.63
CA LYS A 71 -11.60 -1.10 9.95
C LYS A 71 -12.42 -1.74 8.83
N GLY A 72 -11.77 -2.21 7.77
CA GLY A 72 -12.45 -2.76 6.59
C GLY A 72 -13.22 -1.71 5.77
N LEU A 73 -12.95 -0.41 5.98
CA LEU A 73 -13.60 0.69 5.26
C LEU A 73 -12.89 0.96 3.92
N MET A 74 -12.76 -0.08 3.10
CA MET A 74 -11.89 -0.04 1.91
C MET A 74 -12.34 0.98 0.85
N GLU A 75 -13.65 1.16 0.66
CA GLU A 75 -14.18 2.19 -0.25
C GLU A 75 -13.77 3.61 0.17
N LYS A 76 -13.81 3.91 1.48
CA LYS A 76 -13.34 5.20 2.02
C LYS A 76 -11.83 5.37 1.85
N ALA A 77 -11.07 4.29 2.03
CA ALA A 77 -9.62 4.28 1.88
C ALA A 77 -9.20 4.57 0.42
N GLU A 78 -9.86 3.91 -0.54
CA GLU A 78 -9.66 4.10 -1.97
C GLU A 78 -10.05 5.52 -2.40
N ALA A 79 -11.25 5.98 -2.03
CA ALA A 79 -11.71 7.32 -2.37
C ALA A 79 -10.79 8.44 -1.83
N LEU A 80 -10.28 8.31 -0.60
CA LEU A 80 -9.34 9.28 -0.03
C LEU A 80 -7.99 9.26 -0.74
N LEU A 81 -7.53 8.09 -1.19
CA LEU A 81 -6.30 7.98 -1.97
C LEU A 81 -6.46 8.62 -3.35
N ASP A 82 -7.55 8.34 -4.05
CA ASP A 82 -7.84 8.92 -5.36
C ASP A 82 -7.96 10.44 -5.29
N GLU A 83 -8.62 10.96 -4.24
CA GLU A 83 -8.67 12.40 -3.97
C GLU A 83 -7.27 12.98 -3.77
N ALA A 84 -6.39 12.29 -3.03
CA ALA A 84 -5.02 12.74 -2.82
C ALA A 84 -4.22 12.76 -4.12
N ILE A 85 -4.35 11.75 -4.97
CA ILE A 85 -3.69 11.67 -6.29
C ILE A 85 -4.21 12.78 -7.22
N ALA A 86 -5.53 13.01 -7.26
CA ALA A 86 -6.13 14.07 -8.07
C ALA A 86 -5.64 15.48 -7.66
N LYS A 87 -5.27 15.65 -6.38
CA LYS A 87 -4.63 16.88 -5.85
C LYS A 87 -3.12 16.91 -6.06
N GLY A 88 -2.56 16.00 -6.86
CA GLY A 88 -1.14 15.95 -7.20
C GLY A 88 -0.24 15.37 -6.11
N ARG A 89 -0.81 14.68 -5.10
CA ARG A 89 -0.01 14.02 -4.06
C ARG A 89 0.41 12.63 -4.54
N THR A 90 1.68 12.28 -4.32
CA THR A 90 2.21 10.96 -4.66
C THR A 90 2.13 10.03 -3.45
N PRO A 91 1.37 8.93 -3.52
CA PRO A 91 1.33 7.95 -2.45
C PRO A 91 2.67 7.24 -2.29
N HIS A 92 3.02 6.91 -1.04
CA HIS A 92 4.24 6.17 -0.75
C HIS A 92 4.01 4.66 -0.95
N ARG A 93 5.07 3.89 -1.23
CA ARG A 93 5.03 2.41 -1.32
C ARG A 93 4.30 1.74 -0.15
N GLY A 94 4.51 2.26 1.07
CA GLY A 94 3.85 1.75 2.28
C GLY A 94 2.37 2.09 2.41
N THR A 95 1.84 3.04 1.63
CA THR A 95 0.41 3.33 1.51
C THR A 95 -0.24 2.29 0.61
N TRP A 96 0.34 2.08 -0.59
CA TRP A 96 -0.10 1.04 -1.52
C TRP A 96 -0.09 -0.35 -0.88
N TYR A 97 1.00 -0.68 -0.17
CA TYR A 97 1.13 -1.98 0.48
C TYR A 97 0.08 -2.22 1.57
N ARG A 98 -0.30 -1.17 2.34
CA ARG A 98 -1.37 -1.29 3.34
C ARG A 98 -2.75 -1.42 2.72
N LEU A 99 -3.01 -0.72 1.62
CA LEU A 99 -4.25 -0.91 0.86
C LEU A 99 -4.35 -2.31 0.29
N ALA A 100 -3.24 -2.86 -0.24
CA ALA A 100 -3.19 -4.25 -0.68
C ALA A 100 -3.59 -5.21 0.45
N SER A 101 -3.00 -5.08 1.64
CA SER A 101 -3.36 -5.92 2.78
C SER A 101 -4.85 -5.77 3.17
N GLY A 102 -5.38 -4.55 3.15
CA GLY A 102 -6.80 -4.30 3.41
C GLY A 102 -7.72 -4.95 2.37
N PHE A 103 -7.39 -4.86 1.08
CA PHE A 103 -8.18 -5.49 0.01
C PHE A 103 -8.09 -7.01 0.02
N PHE A 104 -6.95 -7.60 0.39
CA PHE A 104 -6.84 -9.04 0.62
C PHE A 104 -7.78 -9.50 1.75
N GLN A 105 -7.81 -8.76 2.86
CA GLN A 105 -8.71 -9.05 3.98
C GLN A 105 -10.20 -8.89 3.62
N ASP A 106 -10.52 -7.95 2.74
CA ASP A 106 -11.87 -7.69 2.24
C ASP A 106 -12.29 -8.65 1.10
N GLY A 107 -11.39 -9.52 0.62
CA GLY A 107 -11.65 -10.47 -0.46
C GLY A 107 -11.61 -9.87 -1.87
N GLN A 108 -11.25 -8.60 -2.03
CA GLN A 108 -11.07 -7.93 -3.33
C GLN A 108 -9.67 -8.22 -3.91
N VAL A 109 -9.41 -9.51 -4.20
CA VAL A 109 -8.07 -10.02 -4.56
C VAL A 109 -7.44 -9.28 -5.75
N SER A 110 -8.17 -9.04 -6.85
CA SER A 110 -7.60 -8.36 -8.02
C SER A 110 -7.12 -6.93 -7.70
N LYS A 111 -7.88 -6.17 -6.89
CA LYS A 111 -7.43 -4.85 -6.41
C LYS A 111 -6.20 -4.97 -5.52
N ALA A 112 -6.17 -5.97 -4.64
CA ALA A 112 -5.05 -6.19 -3.74
C ALA A 112 -3.74 -6.48 -4.50
N VAL A 113 -3.81 -7.30 -5.55
CA VAL A 113 -2.71 -7.60 -6.47
C VAL A 113 -2.23 -6.33 -7.18
N ASP A 114 -3.15 -5.52 -7.70
CA ASP A 114 -2.79 -4.26 -8.36
C ASP A 114 -2.11 -3.27 -7.40
N MET A 115 -2.58 -3.19 -6.14
CA MET A 115 -1.94 -2.36 -5.12
C MET A 115 -0.55 -2.90 -4.73
N THR A 116 -0.37 -4.21 -4.68
CA THR A 116 0.93 -4.85 -4.44
C THR A 116 1.90 -4.51 -5.56
N ARG A 117 1.47 -4.62 -6.83
CA ARG A 117 2.25 -4.22 -8.00
C ARG A 117 2.69 -2.75 -7.90
N LYS A 118 1.76 -1.83 -7.61
CA LYS A 118 2.07 -0.40 -7.44
C LYS A 118 3.07 -0.16 -6.30
N ALA A 119 2.94 -0.90 -5.19
CA ALA A 119 3.86 -0.77 -4.06
C ALA A 119 5.29 -1.16 -4.44
N LEU A 120 5.47 -2.27 -5.15
CA LEU A 120 6.77 -2.75 -5.62
C LEU A 120 7.36 -1.83 -6.70
N ALA A 121 6.55 -1.39 -7.68
CA ALA A 121 6.99 -0.51 -8.76
C ALA A 121 7.43 0.88 -8.28
N CYS A 122 6.82 1.41 -7.21
CA CYS A 122 7.20 2.68 -6.61
C CYS A 122 8.33 2.55 -5.55
N ALA A 123 8.82 1.35 -5.28
CA ALA A 123 9.85 1.14 -4.27
C ALA A 123 11.25 1.49 -4.78
N SER A 124 12.11 1.90 -3.85
CA SER A 124 13.55 2.07 -4.09
C SER A 124 14.34 1.01 -3.32
N SER A 125 15.61 0.84 -3.66
CA SER A 125 16.53 -0.24 -3.20
C SER A 125 16.82 -0.31 -1.69
N ARG A 126 16.05 0.37 -0.82
CA ARG A 126 16.16 0.30 0.64
C ARG A 126 14.87 -0.14 1.33
N TRP A 127 13.90 -0.63 0.57
CA TRP A 127 12.65 -1.11 1.13
C TRP A 127 12.55 -2.61 1.00
N GLU A 128 12.44 -3.26 2.16
CA GLU A 128 12.13 -4.68 2.27
C GLU A 128 10.62 -4.78 2.54
N PRO A 129 9.81 -5.20 1.56
CA PRO A 129 8.41 -5.48 1.81
C PRO A 129 8.29 -6.71 2.71
N ASP A 130 7.26 -6.74 3.56
CA ASP A 130 6.76 -8.03 4.04
C ASP A 130 6.34 -8.86 2.81
N LEU A 131 6.57 -10.17 2.81
CA LEU A 131 6.28 -10.99 1.64
C LEU A 131 4.81 -11.42 1.58
N THR A 132 4.03 -11.24 2.65
CA THR A 132 2.61 -11.65 2.73
C THR A 132 1.80 -11.27 1.49
N ASN A 133 1.70 -9.98 1.13
CA ASN A 133 0.92 -9.56 -0.03
C ASN A 133 1.50 -10.07 -1.37
N VAL A 134 2.81 -10.29 -1.44
CA VAL A 134 3.48 -10.79 -2.65
C VAL A 134 3.17 -12.27 -2.82
N LEU A 135 3.30 -13.08 -1.79
CA LEU A 135 2.97 -14.50 -1.82
C LEU A 135 1.50 -14.70 -2.19
N MET A 136 0.58 -13.96 -1.54
CA MET A 136 -0.85 -14.00 -1.89
C MET A 136 -1.12 -13.58 -3.35
N SER A 137 -0.35 -12.62 -3.88
CA SER A 137 -0.47 -12.22 -5.28
C SER A 137 0.06 -13.29 -6.24
N LEU A 138 1.16 -13.95 -5.89
CA LEU A 138 1.73 -15.03 -6.69
C LEU A 138 0.83 -16.28 -6.66
N GLU A 139 0.25 -16.63 -5.52
CA GLU A 139 -0.78 -17.68 -5.40
C GLU A 139 -1.98 -17.38 -6.30
N HIS A 140 -2.44 -16.11 -6.33
CA HIS A 140 -3.51 -15.71 -7.24
C HIS A 140 -3.14 -15.91 -8.72
N PHE A 141 -1.91 -15.60 -9.12
CA PHE A 141 -1.44 -15.85 -10.49
C PHE A 141 -1.28 -17.34 -10.79
N MET A 142 -0.88 -18.13 -9.79
CA MET A 142 -0.78 -19.58 -9.89
C MET A 142 -2.15 -20.22 -10.17
N GLU A 143 -3.19 -19.82 -9.45
CA GLU A 143 -4.58 -20.26 -9.69
C GLU A 143 -5.04 -19.92 -11.12
N GLN A 144 -4.61 -18.78 -11.64
CA GLN A 144 -4.88 -18.33 -13.01
C GLN A 144 -3.94 -18.94 -14.05
N LYS A 145 -2.91 -19.68 -13.64
CA LYS A 145 -1.84 -20.20 -14.50
C LYS A 145 -1.14 -19.09 -15.29
N ASN A 146 -1.10 -17.89 -14.72
CA ASN A 146 -0.58 -16.70 -15.38
C ASN A 146 0.91 -16.51 -15.07
N VAL A 147 1.72 -17.22 -15.85
CA VAL A 147 3.19 -17.20 -15.70
C VAL A 147 3.77 -15.80 -15.94
N GLU A 148 3.22 -15.06 -16.91
CA GLU A 148 3.71 -13.72 -17.26
C GLU A 148 3.57 -12.74 -16.08
N ALA A 149 2.38 -12.68 -15.46
CA ALA A 149 2.14 -11.80 -14.31
C ALA A 149 2.95 -12.22 -13.08
N ALA A 150 3.11 -13.53 -12.87
CA ALA A 150 3.93 -14.06 -11.77
C ALA A 150 5.41 -13.69 -11.92
N GLU A 151 5.98 -13.83 -13.11
CA GLU A 151 7.36 -13.43 -13.41
C GLU A 151 7.56 -11.91 -13.36
N GLU A 152 6.58 -11.12 -13.82
CA GLU A 152 6.62 -9.66 -13.68
C GLU A 152 6.77 -9.26 -12.21
N MET A 153 5.92 -9.82 -11.34
CA MET A 153 5.95 -9.55 -9.91
C MET A 153 7.23 -10.03 -9.23
N ALA A 154 7.70 -11.24 -9.58
CA ALA A 154 8.96 -11.77 -9.07
C ALA A 154 10.16 -10.91 -9.52
N SER A 155 10.16 -10.39 -10.74
CA SER A 155 11.19 -9.48 -11.26
C SER A 155 11.21 -8.15 -10.48
N MET A 156 10.03 -7.58 -10.18
CA MET A 156 9.95 -6.39 -9.32
C MET A 156 10.47 -6.67 -7.91
N LEU A 157 10.10 -7.81 -7.30
CA LEU A 157 10.58 -8.18 -5.97
C LEU A 157 12.10 -8.37 -5.96
N ARG A 158 12.67 -9.04 -6.97
CA ARG A 158 14.11 -9.32 -7.10
C ARG A 158 14.96 -8.05 -7.09
N ASN A 159 14.44 -6.94 -7.59
CA ASN A 159 15.14 -5.65 -7.57
C ASN A 159 15.21 -5.00 -6.18
N LEU A 160 14.40 -5.48 -5.24
CA LEU A 160 14.31 -4.97 -3.88
C LEU A 160 15.00 -5.90 -2.88
N VAL A 161 14.74 -7.21 -3.00
CA VAL A 161 15.24 -8.25 -2.11
C VAL A 161 15.52 -9.54 -2.90
N PRO A 162 16.48 -10.39 -2.46
CA PRO A 162 16.63 -11.73 -3.02
C PRO A 162 15.31 -12.52 -2.92
N LEU A 163 15.00 -13.32 -3.95
CA LEU A 163 13.82 -14.18 -3.91
C LEU A 163 14.02 -15.30 -2.89
N THR A 164 12.94 -15.70 -2.23
CA THR A 164 12.93 -16.80 -1.28
C THR A 164 12.57 -18.11 -1.95
N ARG A 165 12.83 -19.23 -1.26
CA ARG A 165 12.42 -20.56 -1.71
C ARG A 165 10.91 -20.66 -1.97
N ASP A 166 10.08 -20.07 -1.10
CA ASP A 166 8.62 -20.09 -1.26
C ASP A 166 8.18 -19.39 -2.56
N VAL A 167 8.79 -18.25 -2.91
CA VAL A 167 8.53 -17.57 -4.19
C VAL A 167 8.89 -18.48 -5.36
N TYR A 168 10.03 -19.19 -5.29
CA TYR A 168 10.42 -20.14 -6.33
C TYR A 168 9.46 -21.33 -6.45
N HIS A 169 9.00 -21.91 -5.33
CA HIS A 169 8.04 -23.01 -5.35
C HIS A 169 6.71 -22.57 -5.99
N ILE A 170 6.17 -21.40 -5.63
CA ILE A 170 4.94 -20.87 -6.25
C ILE A 170 5.14 -20.62 -7.75
N LEU A 171 6.29 -20.08 -8.17
CA LEU A 171 6.61 -19.93 -9.59
C LEU A 171 6.67 -21.28 -10.29
N LEU A 172 7.35 -22.27 -9.73
CA LEU A 172 7.45 -23.63 -10.30
C LEU A 172 6.06 -24.25 -10.47
N GLU A 173 5.21 -24.18 -9.44
CA GLU A 173 3.82 -24.65 -9.52
C GLU A 173 3.04 -23.90 -10.61
N THR A 174 3.22 -22.59 -10.72
CA THR A 174 2.58 -21.77 -11.77
C THR A 174 2.98 -22.23 -13.17
N TYR A 175 4.28 -22.46 -13.41
CA TYR A 175 4.81 -22.97 -14.68
C TYR A 175 4.28 -24.37 -14.99
N VAL A 176 4.31 -25.27 -14.01
CA VAL A 176 3.82 -26.65 -14.12
C VAL A 176 2.33 -26.67 -14.48
N HIS A 177 1.50 -25.90 -13.75
CA HIS A 177 0.06 -25.81 -14.01
C HIS A 177 -0.27 -25.22 -15.38
N ALA A 178 0.58 -24.33 -15.90
CA ALA A 178 0.49 -23.74 -17.23
C ALA A 178 1.07 -24.64 -18.35
N GLY A 179 1.69 -25.78 -18.00
CA GLY A 179 2.36 -26.66 -18.96
C GLY A 179 3.63 -26.06 -19.58
N GLN A 180 4.26 -25.10 -18.90
CA GLN A 180 5.49 -24.45 -19.36
C GLN A 180 6.74 -25.15 -18.81
N PRO A 181 7.86 -25.13 -19.57
CA PRO A 181 9.10 -25.76 -19.12
C PRO A 181 9.69 -25.03 -17.92
N VAL A 182 10.16 -25.79 -16.93
CA VAL A 182 10.74 -25.27 -15.67
C VAL A 182 12.27 -25.24 -15.63
N SER A 183 12.96 -25.72 -16.66
CA SER A 183 14.43 -25.85 -16.69
C SER A 183 15.14 -24.54 -16.32
N ASP A 184 14.73 -23.45 -16.98
CA ASP A 184 15.36 -22.14 -16.82
C ASP A 184 15.08 -21.57 -15.43
N LEU A 185 13.91 -21.88 -14.87
CA LEU A 185 13.52 -21.48 -13.51
C LEU A 185 14.30 -22.26 -12.46
N LEU A 186 14.55 -23.56 -12.67
CA LEU A 186 15.38 -24.39 -11.80
C LEU A 186 16.84 -23.93 -11.81
N ASP A 187 17.39 -23.59 -12.98
CA ASP A 187 18.74 -23.03 -13.08
C ASP A 187 18.86 -21.69 -12.35
N ARG A 188 17.83 -20.83 -12.44
CA ARG A 188 17.75 -19.57 -11.66
C ARG A 188 17.67 -19.82 -10.17
N MET A 189 16.82 -20.75 -9.73
CA MET A 189 16.65 -21.13 -8.32
C MET A 189 17.98 -21.63 -7.74
N LYS A 190 18.69 -22.48 -8.48
CA LYS A 190 20.02 -22.98 -8.11
C LYS A 190 21.06 -21.87 -8.03
N LYS A 191 21.08 -20.96 -9.01
CA LYS A 191 22.00 -19.81 -9.02
C LYS A 191 21.79 -18.89 -7.81
N ASP A 192 20.57 -18.77 -7.33
CA ASP A 192 20.22 -17.99 -6.14
C ASP A 192 20.49 -18.75 -4.83
N GLY A 193 21.05 -19.97 -4.90
CA GLY A 193 21.51 -20.75 -3.75
C GLY A 193 20.50 -21.78 -3.24
N PHE A 194 19.44 -22.07 -4.01
CA PHE A 194 18.41 -23.04 -3.65
C PHE A 194 18.52 -24.27 -4.56
N GLU A 195 19.09 -25.37 -4.06
CA GLU A 195 19.03 -26.65 -4.76
C GLU A 195 17.59 -27.23 -4.69
N ALA A 196 17.25 -28.05 -5.68
CA ALA A 196 16.01 -28.82 -5.70
C ALA A 196 15.94 -29.72 -4.45
N ASP A 197 14.82 -29.63 -3.75
CA ASP A 197 14.50 -30.45 -2.58
C ASP A 197 13.31 -31.38 -2.87
N GLU A 198 12.88 -32.12 -1.86
CA GLU A 198 11.75 -33.05 -1.98
C GLU A 198 10.46 -32.34 -2.43
N GLU A 199 10.26 -31.07 -2.03
CA GLU A 199 9.10 -30.29 -2.45
C GLU A 199 9.20 -29.88 -3.91
N THR A 200 10.38 -29.46 -4.35
CA THR A 200 10.68 -29.17 -5.75
C THR A 200 10.37 -30.39 -6.63
N ASP A 201 10.81 -31.58 -6.22
CA ASP A 201 10.56 -32.83 -6.95
C ASP A 201 9.07 -33.18 -6.99
N LYS A 202 8.33 -32.95 -5.90
CA LYS A 202 6.86 -33.16 -5.85
C LYS A 202 6.14 -32.22 -6.81
N ILE A 203 6.49 -30.93 -6.82
CA ILE A 203 5.91 -29.93 -7.71
C ILE A 203 6.10 -30.34 -9.17
N ILE A 204 7.32 -30.75 -9.54
CA ILE A 204 7.64 -31.18 -10.92
C ILE A 204 6.92 -32.49 -11.28
N ALA A 205 6.78 -33.42 -10.33
CA ALA A 205 6.11 -34.70 -10.55
C ALA A 205 4.57 -34.57 -10.64
N GLY A 206 3.99 -33.46 -10.16
CA GLY A 206 2.55 -33.19 -10.09
C GLY A 206 1.77 -33.13 -11.41
N ILE A 207 2.39 -33.45 -12.55
CA ILE A 207 1.77 -33.54 -13.89
C ILE A 207 1.13 -34.93 -14.16
N CYS A 208 1.19 -35.87 -13.21
CA CYS A 208 0.66 -37.23 -13.40
C CYS A 208 -0.56 -37.59 -12.51
N GLN A 209 -1.64 -36.80 -12.49
CA GLN A 209 -3.00 -37.28 -12.11
C GLN A 209 -4.09 -36.58 -12.91
#